data_AF-A0A2V8EBA1-F1
#
_entry.id   AF-A0A2V8EBA1-F1
#
_cell.length_a   1.000
_cell.length_b   1.000
_cell.length_c   1.000
_cell.angle_alpha   90.00
_cell.angle_beta   90.00
_cell.angle_gamma   90.00
#
_symmetry.space_group_name_H-M   'P 1'
#
loop_
_entity.id
_entity.type
_entity.pdbx_description
1 polymer ?
#
loop_
_entity_poly.entity_id
_entity_poly.type
_entity_poly.pdbx_seq_one_letter_code
_entity_poly.pdbx_strand_id
1 'polypeptide(L)' 'MRRGCVICALVAVIEAGCRAGVYRDAMEATGGDPARGAAALRRYGCDTCHTIPGVQTAQANVGPPLTAIAVRTYLAG' A
#
# COMPACT_ATOMS: atom_id res chain seq x y z
N MET A 1 -32.52 7.86 -8.19
CA MET A 1 -31.86 6.53 -8.10
C MET A 1 -30.90 6.28 -9.27
N ARG A 2 -31.33 6.19 -10.54
CA ARG A 2 -30.43 6.00 -11.71
C ARG A 2 -29.34 7.09 -11.87
N ARG A 3 -29.69 8.37 -11.68
CA ARG A 3 -28.72 9.49 -11.75
C ARG A 3 -27.64 9.43 -10.66
N GLY A 4 -27.99 8.97 -9.46
CA GLY A 4 -27.03 8.76 -8.37
C GLY A 4 -26.08 7.59 -8.64
N CYS A 5 -26.58 6.54 -9.28
CA CYS A 5 -25.77 5.37 -9.65
C CYS A 5 -24.72 5.72 -10.73
N VAL A 6 -25.07 6.55 -11.72
CA VAL A 6 -24.14 7.02 -12.75
C VAL A 6 -23.03 7.90 -12.16
N ILE A 7 -23.39 8.82 -11.24
CA ILE A 7 -22.39 9.68 -10.58
C ILE A 7 -21.42 8.85 -9.74
N CYS A 8 -21.91 7.90 -8.93
CA CYS A 8 -21.04 7.02 -8.14
C CYS A 8 -20.11 6.16 -9.02
N ALA A 9 -20.60 5.66 -10.15
CA ALA A 9 -19.79 4.86 -11.06
C ALA A 9 -18.66 5.67 -11.70
N LEU A 10 -18.92 6.92 -12.10
CA LEU A 10 -17.90 7.81 -12.67
C LEU A 10 -16.81 8.16 -11.65
N VAL A 11 -17.19 8.45 -10.41
CA VAL A 11 -16.21 8.73 -9.33
C VAL A 11 -15.31 7.53 -9.07
N ALA A 12 -15.87 6.32 -8.98
CA ALA A 12 -15.08 5.10 -8.74
C ALA A 12 -14.05 4.82 -9.85
N VAL A 13 -14.39 5.10 -11.11
CA VAL A 13 -13.47 4.94 -12.25
C VAL A 13 -12.30 5.93 -12.17
N ILE A 14 -12.58 7.18 -11.79
CA ILE A 14 -11.53 8.21 -11.65
C ILE A 14 -10.54 7.84 -10.55
N GLU A 15 -11.02 7.38 -9.39
CA GLU A 15 -10.15 7.00 -8.27
C GLU A 15 -9.26 5.79 -8.60
N ALA A 16 -9.83 4.80 -9.29
CA ALA A 16 -9.07 3.63 -9.74
C ALA A 16 -7.91 4.03 -10.68
N GLY A 17 -8.15 4.99 -11.57
CA GLY A 17 -7.15 5.51 -12.49
C GLY A 17 -5.98 6.20 -11.77
N CYS A 18 -6.28 7.07 -10.80
CA CYS A 18 -5.25 7.76 -10.01
C CYS A 18 -4.37 6.77 -9.23
N ARG A 19 -4.99 5.77 -8.58
CA ARG A 19 -4.25 4.76 -7.81
C ARG A 19 -3.34 3.92 -8.69
N ALA A 20 -3.78 3.56 -9.90
CA ALA A 20 -2.97 2.80 -10.85
C ALA A 20 -1.73 3.59 -11.31
N GLY A 21 -1.84 4.91 -11.47
CA GLY A 21 -0.70 5.79 -11.79
C GLY A 21 0.41 5.70 -10.75
N VAL A 22 0.07 5.89 -9.47
CA VAL A 22 1.04 5.88 -8.36
C VAL A 22 1.82 4.56 -8.29
N TYR A 23 1.16 3.42 -8.48
CA TYR A 23 1.86 2.13 -8.49
C TYR A 23 2.83 2.00 -9.66
N ARG A 24 2.46 2.46 -10.86
CA ARG A 24 3.36 2.41 -12.02
C ARG A 24 4.60 3.26 -11.80
N ASP A 25 4.44 4.50 -11.37
CA ASP A 25 5.55 5.42 -11.14
C ASP A 25 6.49 4.87 -10.06
N ALA A 26 5.94 4.27 -8.99
CA ALA A 26 6.74 3.64 -7.94
C ALA A 26 7.51 2.40 -8.45
N MET A 27 6.89 1.56 -9.27
CA MET A 27 7.55 0.40 -9.88
C MET A 27 8.67 0.83 -10.84
N GLU A 28 8.45 1.88 -11.63
CA GLU A 28 9.45 2.44 -12.53
C GLU A 28 10.63 3.06 -11.75
N ALA A 29 10.36 3.86 -10.72
CA ALA A 29 11.39 4.53 -9.93
C ALA A 29 12.25 3.57 -9.10
N THR A 30 11.70 2.43 -8.67
CA THR A 30 12.38 1.50 -7.75
C THR A 30 12.80 0.18 -8.39
N GLY A 31 12.26 -0.17 -9.56
CA GLY A 31 12.33 -1.53 -10.11
C GLY A 31 11.59 -2.58 -9.27
N GLY A 32 10.78 -2.14 -8.29
CA GLY A 32 10.07 -2.99 -7.36
C GLY A 32 8.84 -3.66 -7.96
N ASP A 33 8.44 -4.78 -7.39
CA ASP A 33 7.21 -5.50 -7.71
C ASP A 33 6.38 -5.66 -6.42
N PRO A 34 5.19 -5.04 -6.32
CA PRO A 34 4.33 -5.13 -5.14
C PRO A 34 3.93 -6.56 -4.76
N ALA A 35 3.72 -7.44 -5.73
CA ALA A 35 3.36 -8.84 -5.48
C ALA A 35 4.53 -9.60 -4.84
N ARG A 36 5.75 -9.37 -5.34
CA ARG A 36 6.98 -9.90 -4.72
C ARG A 36 7.24 -9.28 -3.34
N GLY A 37 6.92 -8.00 -3.17
CA GLY A 37 7.05 -7.28 -1.90
C GLY A 37 6.26 -7.94 -0.77
N ALA A 38 5.01 -8.32 -1.01
CA ALA A 38 4.19 -9.01 0.00
C ALA A 38 4.82 -10.32 0.50
N ALA A 39 5.40 -11.11 -0.40
CA ALA A 39 6.13 -12.33 -0.02
C ALA A 39 7.44 -12.02 0.71
N ALA A 40 8.16 -10.97 0.30
CA ALA A 40 9.41 -10.54 0.90
C ALA A 40 9.22 -10.11 2.37
N LEU A 41 8.14 -9.39 2.69
CA LEU A 41 7.83 -8.97 4.06
C LEU A 41 7.80 -10.16 5.04
N ARG A 42 7.17 -11.27 4.65
CA ARG A 42 7.15 -12.50 5.45
C ARG A 42 8.50 -13.21 5.45
N ARG A 43 9.17 -13.27 4.30
CA ARG A 43 10.47 -13.94 4.16
C ARG A 43 11.54 -13.32 5.07
N TYR A 44 11.53 -12.00 5.22
CA TYR A 44 12.46 -11.28 6.06
C TYR A 44 11.94 -11.03 7.49
N GLY A 45 10.76 -11.53 7.83
CA GLY A 45 10.18 -11.41 9.18
C GLY A 45 9.78 -9.98 9.56
N CYS A 46 9.49 -9.11 8.59
CA CYS A 46 9.08 -7.74 8.89
C CYS A 46 7.77 -7.70 9.70
N ASP A 47 6.88 -8.67 9.48
CA ASP A 47 5.59 -8.80 10.16
C ASP A 47 5.71 -9.20 11.63
N THR A 48 6.84 -9.75 12.07
CA THR A 48 7.06 -10.11 13.48
C THR A 48 7.39 -8.90 14.35
N CYS A 49 7.87 -7.80 13.74
CA CYS A 49 8.29 -6.61 14.47
C CYS A 49 7.36 -5.42 14.23
N HIS A 50 6.80 -5.29 13.03
CA HIS A 50 6.06 -4.12 12.61
C HIS A 50 4.59 -4.39 12.28
N THR A 51 3.76 -3.37 12.50
CA THR A 51 2.39 -3.32 11.97
C THR A 51 2.44 -2.85 10.52
N ILE A 52 1.84 -3.64 9.61
CA ILE A 52 1.88 -3.39 8.17
C ILE A 52 0.47 -3.52 7.57
N PRO A 53 -0.16 -2.40 7.14
CA PRO A 53 -1.50 -2.45 6.55
C PRO A 53 -1.56 -3.33 5.30
N GLY A 54 -2.60 -4.16 5.21
CA GLY A 54 -2.80 -5.09 4.09
C GLY A 54 -2.09 -6.43 4.23
N VAL A 55 -1.26 -6.62 5.27
CA VAL A 55 -0.65 -7.91 5.62
C VAL A 55 -1.30 -8.44 6.89
N GLN A 56 -2.10 -9.51 6.77
CA GLN A 56 -2.98 -9.96 7.86
C GLN A 56 -2.22 -10.35 9.14
N THR A 57 -1.00 -10.88 9.03
CA THR A 57 -0.19 -11.31 10.18
C THR A 57 0.64 -10.19 10.83
N ALA A 58 0.76 -9.03 10.18
CA ALA A 58 1.66 -7.96 10.60
C ALA A 58 0.97 -6.97 11.53
N GLN A 59 0.85 -7.33 12.81
CA GLN A 59 0.22 -6.51 13.86
C GLN A 59 1.14 -6.29 15.08
N ALA A 60 2.44 -6.54 14.92
CA ALA A 60 3.42 -6.36 15.98
C ALA A 60 3.82 -4.89 16.16
N ASN A 61 4.27 -4.54 17.38
CA ASN A 61 4.67 -3.18 17.75
C ASN A 61 6.04 -3.15 18.45
N VAL A 62 6.95 -4.05 18.05
CA VAL A 62 8.35 -4.03 18.51
C VAL A 62 9.09 -2.88 17.83
N GLY A 63 8.88 -2.71 16.52
CA GLY A 63 9.34 -1.55 15.76
C GLY A 63 8.19 -0.57 15.47
N PRO A 64 8.50 0.63 14.95
CA PRO A 64 7.49 1.62 14.58
C PRO A 64 6.57 1.07 13.46
N PRO A 65 5.30 1.48 13.41
CA PRO A 65 4.39 1.03 12.36
C PRO A 65 4.85 1.48 10.97
N LEU A 66 4.69 0.64 9.96
CA LEU A 66 5.00 0.95 8.56
C LEU A 66 3.80 1.57 7.81
N THR A 67 2.81 2.05 8.56
CA THR A 67 1.70 2.83 8.02
C THR A 67 2.22 4.04 7.24
N ALA A 68 1.69 4.23 6.03
CA ALA A 68 2.06 5.33 5.13
C ALA A 68 3.57 5.46 4.88
N ILE A 69 4.35 4.38 4.98
CA ILE A 69 5.81 4.42 4.83
C ILE A 69 6.29 5.00 3.50
N ALA A 70 5.49 4.87 2.43
CA ALA A 70 5.79 5.39 1.10
C ALA A 70 6.01 6.91 1.04
N VAL A 71 5.48 7.67 2.00
CA VAL A 71 5.60 9.15 2.04
C VAL A 71 6.49 9.63 3.19
N ARG A 72 7.19 8.72 3.87
CA ARG A 72 8.03 9.05 5.03
C ARG A 72 9.48 9.19 4.57
N THR A 73 10.10 10.32 4.89
CA THR A 73 11.52 10.57 4.64
C THR A 73 12.42 9.90 5.67
N TYR A 74 11.87 9.53 6.82
CA TYR A 74 12.60 8.92 7.92
C TYR A 74 11.81 7.75 8.50
N LEU A 75 12.48 6.62 8.71
CA LEU A 75 11.87 5.38 9.20
C LEU A 75 12.10 5.15 10.70
N ALA A 76 13.10 5.79 11.31
CA ALA A 76 13.40 5.56 12.72
C ALA A 76 12.37 6.31 13.60
N GLY A 77 11.97 5.65 14.68
CA GLY A 77 11.26 6.23 15.81
C GLY A 77 12.23 6.51 16.94
#